data_AF-A0A660UTS1-F1
#
_entry.id   AF-A0A660UTS1-F1
#
_cell.length_a   1.000
_cell.length_b   1.000
_cell.length_c   1.000
_cell.angle_alpha   90.00
_cell.angle_beta   90.00
_cell.angle_gamma   90.00
#
_symmetry.space_group_name_H-M   'P 1'
#
loop_
_entity.id
_entity.type
_entity.pdbx_description
1 polymer ?
#
loop_
_entity_poly.entity_id
_entity_poly.type
_entity_poly.pdbx_seq_one_letter_code
_entity_poly.pdbx_strand_id
1 'polypeptide(L)'
;MDICRRDFLRRGSAAVFGLAAWLLPCERAGAADYTEPAPESKGLTAYLNGANVLVRLNNMPLTGYRAHKSLKYPYFCPVNGPVSGMSLTSESALPYPHHRGLWLGCEPMNGGDYWADNSLERGQIRSDGPALGEVTKNSAEILDKCRWVSKDSGSPMRDERRFVVRAMSERLWCIDCDFKLTATEDVKVKKAKHSFFAIRAASDISPPYGGVLANSEGGAGAKGTYGKEARWCGYHGKRRGRGDLVEGIAVMTHPDNPWPPIWFTRD
;
A
#
# COMPACT_ATOMS: atom_id res chain seq x y z
N MET A 1 73.64 -26.90 44.69
CA MET A 1 73.50 -28.21 44.00
C MET A 1 72.94 -27.90 42.63
N ASP A 2 73.76 -28.17 41.62
CA ASP A 2 73.49 -27.94 40.19
C ASP A 2 72.49 -28.96 39.60
N ILE A 3 72.19 -28.72 38.30
CA ILE A 3 71.69 -29.63 37.24
C ILE A 3 70.18 -29.47 36.98
N CYS A 4 69.60 -29.54 35.77
CA CYS A 4 69.90 -29.31 34.34
C CYS A 4 68.64 -29.84 33.58
N ARG A 5 68.47 -29.44 32.32
CA ARG A 5 67.47 -29.89 31.32
C ARG A 5 67.18 -31.41 31.32
N ARG A 6 65.90 -31.80 31.24
CA ARG A 6 65.27 -32.58 30.13
C ARG A 6 63.95 -33.28 30.56
N ASP A 7 62.95 -33.16 29.67
CA ASP A 7 61.93 -34.19 29.33
C ASP A 7 60.90 -34.54 30.43
N PHE A 8 59.60 -34.80 30.20
CA PHE A 8 58.83 -35.11 29.01
C PHE A 8 57.34 -35.13 29.42
N LEU A 9 56.47 -34.58 28.57
CA LEU A 9 55.09 -35.00 28.28
C LEU A 9 53.96 -35.03 29.34
N ARG A 10 52.79 -34.61 28.81
CA ARG A 10 51.40 -34.96 29.15
C ARG A 10 50.77 -34.27 30.36
N ARG A 11 49.98 -33.24 30.05
CA ARG A 11 48.50 -33.25 30.17
C ARG A 11 47.95 -31.93 29.62
N GLY A 12 47.61 -31.91 28.34
CA GLY A 12 46.67 -30.93 27.81
C GLY A 12 45.27 -31.33 28.29
N SER A 13 44.72 -30.56 29.22
CA SER A 13 43.31 -30.68 29.60
C SER A 13 42.47 -30.16 28.43
N ALA A 14 41.85 -31.07 27.69
CA ALA A 14 40.82 -30.75 26.73
C ALA A 14 39.64 -30.10 27.47
N ALA A 15 39.43 -28.80 27.24
CA ALA A 15 38.21 -28.14 27.62
C ALA A 15 37.09 -28.70 26.75
N VAL A 16 36.26 -29.57 27.34
CA VAL A 16 35.00 -30.01 26.73
C VAL A 16 34.05 -28.81 26.80
N PHE A 17 33.98 -28.04 25.71
CA PHE A 17 32.85 -27.14 25.48
C PHE A 17 31.62 -28.03 25.26
N GLY A 18 30.83 -28.20 26.31
CA GLY A 18 29.48 -28.76 26.18
C GLY A 18 28.65 -27.82 25.32
N LEU A 19 28.51 -28.15 24.03
CA LEU A 19 27.41 -27.65 23.21
C LEU A 19 26.12 -28.24 23.79
N ALA A 20 25.54 -27.57 24.77
CA ALA A 20 24.11 -27.67 25.02
C ALA A 20 23.43 -27.00 23.83
N ALA A 21 23.26 -27.76 22.74
CA ALA A 21 22.38 -27.40 21.66
C ALA A 21 20.97 -27.32 22.24
N TRP A 22 20.51 -26.11 22.53
CA TRP A 22 19.11 -25.83 22.78
C TRP A 22 18.36 -26.09 21.47
N LEU A 23 18.03 -27.36 21.22
CA LEU A 23 17.01 -27.76 20.26
C LEU A 23 15.67 -27.30 20.85
N LEU A 24 15.39 -26.01 20.73
CA LEU A 24 14.01 -25.55 20.83
C LEU A 24 13.25 -26.29 19.73
N PRO A 25 12.20 -27.06 20.07
CA PRO A 25 11.34 -27.59 19.03
C PRO A 25 10.86 -26.39 18.21
N CYS A 26 11.19 -26.42 16.91
CA CYS A 26 10.59 -25.53 15.94
C CYS A 26 9.12 -25.97 15.83
N GLU A 27 8.31 -25.57 16.82
CA GLU A 27 6.87 -25.56 16.63
C GLU A 27 6.65 -24.74 15.36
N ARG A 28 5.97 -25.35 14.38
CA ARG A 28 5.45 -24.58 13.26
C ARG A 28 4.62 -23.46 13.89
N ALA A 29 5.18 -22.25 13.90
CA ALA A 29 4.45 -21.07 14.34
C ALA A 29 3.26 -20.93 13.39
N GLY A 30 2.13 -21.51 13.77
CA GLY A 30 0.85 -21.19 13.17
C GLY A 30 0.63 -19.71 13.41
N ALA A 31 0.16 -18.99 12.39
CA ALA A 31 -0.36 -17.65 12.63
C ALA A 31 -1.41 -17.76 13.73
N ALA A 32 -1.28 -16.97 14.80
CA ALA A 32 -2.27 -16.96 15.86
C ALA A 32 -3.61 -16.50 15.26
N ASP A 33 -4.57 -17.41 15.16
CA ASP A 33 -5.97 -17.06 14.94
C ASP A 33 -6.50 -16.53 16.27
N TYR A 34 -6.67 -15.21 16.37
CA TYR A 34 -7.35 -14.60 17.50
C TYR A 34 -8.83 -14.94 17.38
N THR A 35 -9.33 -15.79 18.27
CA THR A 35 -10.72 -16.26 18.21
C THR A 35 -11.73 -15.14 18.42
N GLU A 36 -11.41 -14.11 19.22
CA GLU A 36 -12.26 -12.93 19.43
C GLU A 36 -11.42 -11.66 19.70
N PRO A 37 -11.84 -10.48 19.20
CA PRO A 37 -11.20 -9.20 19.51
C PRO A 37 -11.54 -8.68 20.91
N ALA A 38 -10.71 -7.78 21.44
CA ALA A 38 -11.06 -7.02 22.64
C ALA A 38 -12.38 -6.24 22.42
N PRO A 39 -13.30 -6.17 23.41
CA PRO A 39 -14.65 -5.62 23.21
C PRO A 39 -14.69 -4.22 22.57
N GLU A 40 -13.80 -3.32 22.98
CA GLU A 40 -13.66 -1.96 22.47
C GLU A 40 -13.17 -1.91 21.02
N SER A 41 -12.44 -2.95 20.59
CA SER A 41 -11.86 -3.06 19.26
C SER A 41 -12.72 -3.84 18.26
N LYS A 42 -13.84 -4.44 18.73
CA LYS A 42 -14.78 -5.17 17.89
C LYS A 42 -15.34 -4.28 16.79
N GLY A 43 -15.30 -4.74 15.56
CA GLY A 43 -15.68 -4.00 14.36
C GLY A 43 -14.60 -3.04 13.88
N LEU A 44 -14.99 -2.14 13.00
CA LEU A 44 -14.13 -1.13 12.42
C LEU A 44 -13.87 0.00 13.42
N THR A 45 -12.60 0.40 13.54
CA THR A 45 -12.17 1.56 14.32
C THR A 45 -11.22 2.42 13.50
N ALA A 46 -11.22 3.73 13.75
CA ALA A 46 -10.37 4.68 13.06
C ALA A 46 -9.73 5.66 14.05
N TYR A 47 -8.52 6.11 13.73
CA TYR A 47 -7.75 7.02 14.58
C TYR A 47 -6.99 8.02 13.72
N LEU A 48 -7.17 9.31 13.99
CA LEU A 48 -6.45 10.40 13.37
C LEU A 48 -5.27 10.80 14.28
N ASN A 49 -4.04 10.67 13.78
CA ASN A 49 -2.82 11.11 14.43
C ASN A 49 -2.07 12.10 13.53
N GLY A 50 -2.24 13.39 13.81
CA GLY A 50 -1.70 14.45 12.96
C GLY A 50 -2.25 14.36 11.53
N ALA A 51 -1.39 14.08 10.56
CA ALA A 51 -1.77 13.93 9.15
C ALA A 51 -1.90 12.46 8.71
N ASN A 52 -2.05 11.52 9.66
CA ASN A 52 -2.22 10.10 9.37
C ASN A 52 -3.54 9.60 9.94
N VAL A 53 -4.37 8.96 9.11
CA VAL A 53 -5.57 8.24 9.57
C VAL A 53 -5.31 6.75 9.49
N LEU A 54 -5.45 6.05 10.61
CA LEU A 54 -5.27 4.61 10.71
C LEU A 54 -6.63 3.93 10.87
N VAL A 55 -6.94 2.96 10.01
CA VAL A 55 -8.19 2.19 10.05
C VAL A 55 -7.89 0.73 10.35
N ARG A 56 -8.67 0.16 11.26
CA ARG A 56 -8.54 -1.20 11.78
C ARG A 56 -9.88 -1.91 11.78
N LEU A 57 -9.86 -3.23 11.66
CA LEU A 57 -11.01 -4.11 11.88
C LEU A 57 -10.63 -5.11 12.96
N ASN A 58 -11.37 -5.20 14.06
CA ASN A 58 -11.07 -6.12 15.16
C ASN A 58 -9.63 -5.93 15.70
N ASN A 59 -9.20 -4.66 15.82
CA ASN A 59 -7.83 -4.22 16.12
C ASN A 59 -6.73 -4.62 15.11
N MET A 60 -7.06 -5.35 14.05
CA MET A 60 -6.13 -5.69 12.98
C MET A 60 -6.02 -4.51 11.99
N PRO A 61 -4.82 -4.06 11.60
CA PRO A 61 -4.67 -2.96 10.65
C PRO A 61 -5.29 -3.31 9.28
N LEU A 62 -6.17 -2.45 8.76
CA LEU A 62 -6.66 -2.55 7.38
C LEU A 62 -5.88 -1.63 6.46
N THR A 63 -5.81 -0.34 6.80
CA THR A 63 -5.12 0.64 5.98
C THR A 63 -4.72 1.89 6.76
N GLY A 64 -3.84 2.69 6.17
CA GLY A 64 -3.49 4.01 6.68
C GLY A 64 -3.47 5.05 5.57
N TYR A 65 -4.20 6.14 5.74
CA TYR A 65 -4.13 7.32 4.87
C TYR A 65 -3.05 8.27 5.39
N ARG A 66 -2.03 8.52 4.59
CA ARG A 66 -0.85 9.32 4.96
C ARG A 66 -0.85 10.61 4.16
N ALA A 67 -0.91 11.75 4.84
CA ALA A 67 -1.11 13.06 4.21
C ALA A 67 -0.16 14.14 4.74
N HIS A 68 0.98 13.75 5.33
CA HIS A 68 1.95 14.70 5.85
C HIS A 68 2.51 15.63 4.76
N LYS A 69 2.72 16.92 5.10
CA LYS A 69 3.15 17.97 4.16
C LYS A 69 4.53 17.76 3.52
N SER A 70 5.32 16.82 4.05
CA SER A 70 6.61 16.44 3.47
C SER A 70 6.49 15.40 2.34
N LEU A 71 5.29 14.83 2.12
CA LEU A 71 5.05 13.84 1.09
C LEU A 71 4.77 14.52 -0.26
N LYS A 72 5.12 13.85 -1.36
CA LYS A 72 4.78 14.30 -2.72
C LYS A 72 3.27 14.44 -2.94
N TYR A 73 2.51 13.50 -2.37
CA TYR A 73 1.06 13.42 -2.41
C TYR A 73 0.56 12.57 -1.23
N PRO A 74 -0.71 12.70 -0.82
CA PRO A 74 -1.33 11.75 0.09
C PRO A 74 -1.59 10.40 -0.59
N TYR A 75 -1.44 9.31 0.17
CA TYR A 75 -1.66 7.95 -0.33
C TYR A 75 -2.14 7.01 0.79
N PHE A 76 -2.74 5.88 0.42
CA PHE A 76 -3.00 4.78 1.34
C PHE A 76 -1.86 3.77 1.34
N CYS A 77 -1.30 3.48 2.51
CA CYS A 77 -0.40 2.35 2.73
C CYS A 77 -0.29 2.00 4.23
N PRO A 78 -0.39 0.72 4.62
CA PRO A 78 -0.66 -0.44 3.76
C PRO A 78 -2.13 -0.48 3.29
N VAL A 79 -2.47 -1.42 2.40
CA VAL A 79 -3.84 -1.80 2.05
C VAL A 79 -3.93 -3.31 2.22
N ASN A 80 -4.32 -3.77 3.42
CA ASN A 80 -4.15 -5.16 3.83
C ASN A 80 -5.22 -6.09 3.26
N GLY A 81 -4.80 -7.30 2.89
CA GLY A 81 -5.69 -8.40 2.56
C GLY A 81 -6.52 -8.81 3.80
N PRO A 82 -7.82 -9.10 3.62
CA PRO A 82 -8.71 -9.38 4.75
C PRO A 82 -8.37 -10.67 5.51
N VAL A 83 -7.74 -11.65 4.86
CA VAL A 83 -7.48 -12.97 5.43
C VAL A 83 -6.03 -13.11 5.87
N SER A 84 -5.08 -12.66 5.06
CA SER A 84 -3.65 -12.76 5.40
C SER A 84 -3.17 -11.68 6.38
N GLY A 85 -3.86 -10.53 6.42
CA GLY A 85 -3.37 -9.31 7.06
C GLY A 85 -2.16 -8.67 6.35
N MET A 86 -1.71 -9.23 5.21
CA MET A 86 -0.58 -8.73 4.44
C MET A 86 -1.03 -7.67 3.43
N SER A 87 -0.25 -6.61 3.30
CA SER A 87 -0.54 -5.54 2.33
C SER A 87 -0.63 -6.08 0.90
N LEU A 88 -1.72 -5.74 0.20
CA LEU A 88 -1.93 -5.95 -1.24
C LEU A 88 -1.26 -4.85 -2.07
N THR A 89 -0.70 -3.83 -1.42
CA THR A 89 0.08 -2.75 -2.05
C THR A 89 1.50 -2.65 -1.48
N SER A 90 2.43 -2.12 -2.26
CA SER A 90 3.79 -1.78 -1.79
C SER A 90 3.96 -0.27 -1.60
N GLU A 91 4.61 0.14 -0.51
CA GLU A 91 5.02 1.54 -0.30
C GLU A 91 6.25 1.93 -1.14
N SER A 92 7.07 0.94 -1.51
CA SER A 92 8.22 1.10 -2.40
C SER A 92 8.57 -0.25 -3.01
N ALA A 93 8.89 -0.26 -4.30
CA ALA A 93 9.48 -1.42 -4.97
C ALA A 93 10.18 -0.98 -6.27
N LEU A 94 11.22 -1.71 -6.68
CA LEU A 94 11.93 -1.45 -7.92
C LEU A 94 11.11 -1.82 -9.16
N PRO A 95 11.37 -1.20 -10.34
CA PRO A 95 12.33 -0.10 -10.57
C PRO A 95 11.77 1.29 -10.22
N TYR A 96 10.52 1.39 -9.73
CA TYR A 96 9.84 2.65 -9.44
C TYR A 96 9.54 2.80 -7.94
N PRO A 97 10.55 3.07 -7.09
CA PRO A 97 10.40 3.12 -5.63
C PRO A 97 9.46 4.24 -5.16
N HIS A 98 9.13 5.17 -6.05
CA HIS A 98 8.26 6.31 -5.79
C HIS A 98 6.77 6.05 -6.07
N HIS A 99 6.40 4.87 -6.56
CA HIS A 99 4.99 4.47 -6.68
C HIS A 99 4.54 3.92 -5.33
N ARG A 100 3.65 4.64 -4.62
CA ARG A 100 3.36 4.39 -3.20
C ARG A 100 1.90 4.01 -2.98
N GLY A 101 1.65 2.73 -2.75
CA GLY A 101 0.35 2.28 -2.27
C GLY A 101 -0.80 2.54 -3.25
N LEU A 102 -1.81 3.28 -2.81
CA LEU A 102 -2.93 3.79 -3.59
C LEU A 102 -2.93 5.33 -3.53
N TRP A 103 -2.77 6.02 -4.67
CA TRP A 103 -2.59 7.47 -4.70
C TRP A 103 -3.25 8.15 -5.90
N LEU A 104 -3.39 9.47 -5.81
CA LEU A 104 -3.65 10.35 -6.94
C LEU A 104 -2.35 11.02 -7.37
N GLY A 105 -2.09 11.08 -8.68
CA GLY A 105 -0.97 11.80 -9.24
C GLY A 105 -1.16 12.06 -10.73
N CYS A 106 -0.51 13.09 -11.25
CA CYS A 106 -0.45 13.31 -12.70
C CYS A 106 0.84 14.02 -13.07
N GLU A 107 1.41 13.64 -14.22
CA GLU A 107 2.53 14.36 -14.80
C GLU A 107 2.45 14.29 -16.32
N PRO A 108 2.68 15.40 -17.05
CA PRO A 108 2.79 16.78 -16.56
C PRO A 108 1.45 17.53 -16.64
N MET A 109 1.18 18.37 -15.63
CA MET A 109 0.01 19.27 -15.59
C MET A 109 0.46 20.71 -15.36
N ASN A 110 0.18 21.61 -16.31
CA ASN A 110 0.66 23.01 -16.29
C ASN A 110 2.18 23.14 -16.08
N GLY A 111 2.96 22.13 -16.48
CA GLY A 111 4.41 22.08 -16.29
C GLY A 111 4.85 21.47 -14.94
N GLY A 112 3.92 21.25 -14.01
CA GLY A 112 4.16 20.56 -12.76
C GLY A 112 4.20 19.04 -12.88
N ASP A 113 5.02 18.42 -12.04
CA ASP A 113 5.14 16.97 -11.85
C ASP A 113 4.58 16.61 -10.47
N TYR A 114 3.42 15.97 -10.45
CA TYR A 114 2.71 15.53 -9.25
C TYR A 114 2.79 14.01 -9.08
N TRP A 115 3.83 13.37 -9.62
CA TRP A 115 3.96 11.91 -9.68
C TRP A 115 5.33 11.40 -9.18
N ALA A 116 6.43 11.98 -9.63
CA ALA A 116 7.77 11.46 -9.36
C ALA A 116 8.29 11.84 -7.96
N ASP A 117 9.37 11.18 -7.51
CA ASP A 117 10.08 11.51 -6.26
C ASP A 117 11.25 12.46 -6.52
N ASN A 118 10.92 13.63 -7.05
CA ASN A 118 11.83 14.76 -7.20
C ASN A 118 11.46 15.86 -6.20
N SER A 119 12.15 17.01 -6.29
CA SER A 119 11.87 18.15 -5.43
C SER A 119 10.38 18.52 -5.43
N LEU A 120 9.82 18.78 -4.24
CA LEU A 120 8.43 19.23 -4.08
C LEU A 120 8.14 20.53 -4.85
N GLU A 121 9.17 21.33 -5.14
CA GLU A 121 9.06 22.54 -5.96
C GLU A 121 8.62 22.25 -7.40
N ARG A 122 8.92 21.04 -7.93
CA ARG A 122 8.51 20.62 -9.28
C ARG A 122 7.02 20.31 -9.36
N GLY A 123 6.34 20.16 -8.23
CA GLY A 123 4.94 19.81 -8.13
C GLY A 123 4.67 18.99 -6.87
N GLN A 124 3.60 19.29 -6.17
CA GLN A 124 3.18 18.59 -4.97
C GLN A 124 1.66 18.62 -4.87
N ILE A 125 1.05 17.49 -4.53
CA ILE A 125 -0.34 17.49 -4.10
C ILE A 125 -0.31 17.62 -2.59
N ARG A 126 -0.55 18.82 -2.08
CA ARG A 126 -0.42 19.14 -0.66
C ARG A 126 -1.78 19.06 0.02
N SER A 127 -1.90 18.13 0.97
CA SER A 127 -3.06 18.06 1.88
C SER A 127 -3.12 19.29 2.79
N ASP A 128 -4.33 19.79 3.01
CA ASP A 128 -4.64 20.82 3.99
C ASP A 128 -4.93 20.24 5.38
N GLY A 129 -5.00 18.91 5.51
CA GLY A 129 -5.15 18.17 6.75
C GLY A 129 -6.35 17.22 6.68
N PRO A 130 -6.15 15.89 6.81
CA PRO A 130 -7.26 14.95 6.78
C PRO A 130 -8.10 15.06 8.05
N ALA A 131 -9.39 14.72 7.91
CA ALA A 131 -10.33 14.60 9.01
C ALA A 131 -11.04 13.24 8.98
N LEU A 132 -11.49 12.79 10.15
CA LEU A 132 -12.44 11.69 10.25
C LEU A 132 -13.87 12.21 10.12
N GLY A 133 -14.66 11.55 9.27
CA GLY A 133 -16.11 11.72 9.20
C GLY A 133 -16.82 10.71 10.10
N GLU A 134 -17.93 10.15 9.62
CA GLU A 134 -18.67 9.12 10.35
C GLU A 134 -17.85 7.83 10.51
N VAL A 135 -17.84 7.27 11.73
CA VAL A 135 -17.23 5.97 12.05
C VAL A 135 -18.26 5.08 12.72
N THR A 136 -18.52 3.93 12.12
CA THR A 136 -19.42 2.88 12.61
C THR A 136 -18.64 1.59 12.83
N LYS A 137 -19.32 0.54 13.31
CA LYS A 137 -18.72 -0.79 13.43
C LYS A 137 -18.36 -1.45 12.09
N ASN A 138 -18.85 -0.93 10.96
CA ASN A 138 -18.60 -1.51 9.63
C ASN A 138 -17.98 -0.52 8.64
N SER A 139 -17.87 0.77 8.99
CA SER A 139 -17.33 1.79 8.08
C SER A 139 -16.57 2.91 8.79
N ALA A 140 -15.59 3.51 8.13
CA ALA A 140 -14.99 4.78 8.53
C ALA A 140 -14.84 5.72 7.33
N GLU A 141 -15.27 6.96 7.50
CA GLU A 141 -15.10 8.02 6.53
C GLU A 141 -13.84 8.85 6.80
N ILE A 142 -13.10 9.14 5.73
CA ILE A 142 -11.92 10.00 5.73
C ILE A 142 -12.17 11.12 4.72
N LEU A 143 -11.97 12.36 5.15
CA LEU A 143 -12.12 13.55 4.33
C LEU A 143 -10.77 14.24 4.19
N ASP A 144 -10.44 14.73 3.00
CA ASP A 144 -9.27 15.58 2.80
C ASP A 144 -9.52 16.65 1.72
N LYS A 145 -8.78 17.74 1.79
CA LYS A 145 -8.73 18.77 0.76
C LYS A 145 -7.28 18.98 0.37
N CYS A 146 -6.98 18.90 -0.93
CA CYS A 146 -5.62 19.06 -1.41
C CYS A 146 -5.51 20.22 -2.41
N ARG A 147 -4.30 20.78 -2.47
CA ARG A 147 -3.89 21.79 -3.44
C ARG A 147 -2.73 21.25 -4.25
N TRP A 148 -2.85 21.32 -5.58
CA TRP A 148 -1.82 20.90 -6.51
C TRP A 148 -0.91 22.10 -6.74
N VAL A 149 0.20 22.19 -6.01
CA VAL A 149 1.11 23.34 -6.01
C VAL A 149 2.41 23.04 -6.74
N SER A 150 2.98 24.02 -7.43
CA SER A 150 4.35 23.96 -7.92
C SER A 150 5.02 25.34 -7.79
N LYS A 151 6.32 25.42 -8.08
CA LYS A 151 7.03 26.70 -8.14
C LYS A 151 6.70 27.47 -9.43
N ASP A 152 6.54 26.76 -10.54
CA ASP A 152 6.48 27.33 -11.90
C ASP A 152 5.04 27.64 -12.36
N SER A 153 4.05 26.94 -11.79
CA SER A 153 2.62 27.18 -11.95
C SER A 153 2.03 27.29 -10.55
N GLY A 154 1.00 28.13 -10.34
CA GLY A 154 0.43 28.37 -9.02
C GLY A 154 -0.16 27.12 -8.35
N SER A 155 -1.42 27.18 -7.94
CA SER A 155 -2.14 26.00 -7.46
C SER A 155 -3.18 25.56 -8.50
N PRO A 156 -2.81 25.12 -9.72
CA PRO A 156 -3.71 24.95 -10.87
C PRO A 156 -5.00 24.18 -10.59
N MET A 157 -4.95 23.28 -9.63
CA MET A 157 -6.07 22.43 -9.26
C MET A 157 -6.19 22.33 -7.74
N ARG A 158 -7.42 22.24 -7.28
CA ARG A 158 -7.77 21.78 -5.94
C ARG A 158 -8.57 20.49 -6.05
N ASP A 159 -8.45 19.64 -5.06
CA ASP A 159 -9.32 18.48 -4.93
C ASP A 159 -9.95 18.40 -3.54
N GLU A 160 -11.19 17.92 -3.50
CA GLU A 160 -11.87 17.46 -2.30
C GLU A 160 -12.00 15.95 -2.40
N ARG A 161 -11.56 15.23 -1.37
CA ARG A 161 -11.51 13.76 -1.33
C ARG A 161 -12.42 13.26 -0.23
N ARG A 162 -13.23 12.26 -0.55
CA ARG A 162 -13.99 11.50 0.44
C ARG A 162 -13.72 10.03 0.22
N PHE A 163 -13.26 9.37 1.27
CA PHE A 163 -13.01 7.95 1.28
C PHE A 163 -13.89 7.28 2.30
N VAL A 164 -14.57 6.19 1.94
CA VAL A 164 -15.28 5.37 2.93
C VAL A 164 -14.73 3.96 2.92
N VAL A 165 -14.01 3.62 3.97
CA VAL A 165 -13.55 2.24 4.19
C VAL A 165 -14.72 1.42 4.71
N ARG A 166 -15.04 0.28 4.08
CA ARG A 166 -16.16 -0.59 4.47
C ARG A 166 -15.71 -2.03 4.66
N ALA A 167 -15.96 -2.57 5.84
CA ALA A 167 -15.92 -4.01 6.06
C ALA A 167 -17.22 -4.63 5.53
N MET A 168 -17.14 -5.51 4.52
CA MET A 168 -18.31 -6.14 3.91
C MET A 168 -18.50 -7.58 4.41
N SER A 169 -17.40 -8.30 4.62
CA SER A 169 -17.34 -9.61 5.26
C SER A 169 -15.94 -9.87 5.79
N GLU A 170 -15.72 -11.01 6.43
CA GLU A 170 -14.38 -11.46 6.85
C GLU A 170 -13.39 -11.66 5.69
N ARG A 171 -13.88 -11.71 4.44
CA ARG A 171 -13.07 -11.96 3.23
C ARG A 171 -13.12 -10.81 2.23
N LEU A 172 -13.80 -9.72 2.55
CA LEU A 172 -13.98 -8.60 1.62
C LEU A 172 -14.17 -7.28 2.38
N TRP A 173 -13.41 -6.28 1.96
CA TRP A 173 -13.59 -4.89 2.34
C TRP A 173 -13.27 -4.00 1.14
N CYS A 174 -13.76 -2.77 1.12
CA CYS A 174 -13.50 -1.81 0.05
C CYS A 174 -13.20 -0.41 0.58
N ILE A 175 -12.70 0.45 -0.31
CA ILE A 175 -12.62 1.90 -0.12
C ILE A 175 -13.42 2.54 -1.24
N ASP A 176 -14.57 3.11 -0.91
CA ASP A 176 -15.28 4.00 -1.84
C ASP A 176 -14.45 5.29 -1.94
N CYS A 177 -14.08 5.68 -3.16
CA CYS A 177 -13.21 6.84 -3.40
C CYS A 177 -13.94 7.87 -4.26
N ASP A 178 -14.35 8.99 -3.65
CA ASP A 178 -14.96 10.12 -4.35
C ASP A 178 -13.97 11.28 -4.43
N PHE A 179 -13.79 11.81 -5.64
CA PHE A 179 -12.91 12.93 -5.91
C PHE A 179 -13.67 14.04 -6.63
N LYS A 180 -13.65 15.24 -6.07
CA LYS A 180 -14.10 16.45 -6.74
C LYS A 180 -12.91 17.32 -7.09
N LEU A 181 -12.61 17.42 -8.39
CA LEU A 181 -11.52 18.23 -8.91
C LEU A 181 -12.05 19.60 -9.32
N THR A 182 -11.40 20.67 -8.87
CA THR A 182 -11.73 22.05 -9.25
C THR A 182 -10.49 22.72 -9.84
N ALA A 183 -10.55 23.02 -11.14
CA ALA A 183 -9.55 23.86 -11.80
C ALA A 183 -9.66 25.29 -11.26
N THR A 184 -8.53 25.90 -10.90
CA THR A 184 -8.49 27.32 -10.47
C THR A 184 -7.94 28.25 -11.55
N GLU A 185 -7.45 27.66 -12.63
CA GLU A 185 -6.99 28.29 -13.87
C GLU A 185 -7.18 27.27 -15.01
N ASP A 186 -6.83 27.64 -16.24
CA ASP A 186 -6.84 26.70 -17.36
C ASP A 186 -5.89 25.52 -17.11
N VAL A 187 -6.44 24.31 -17.03
CA VAL A 187 -5.67 23.07 -16.83
C VAL A 187 -5.29 22.45 -18.17
N LYS A 188 -3.99 22.23 -18.36
CA LYS A 188 -3.39 21.57 -19.53
C LYS A 188 -2.60 20.34 -19.07
N VAL A 189 -3.16 19.16 -19.34
CA VAL A 189 -2.48 17.88 -19.13
C VAL A 189 -1.90 17.42 -20.47
N LYS A 190 -0.59 17.16 -20.53
CA LYS A 190 0.03 16.62 -21.76
C LYS A 190 -0.05 15.10 -21.75
N LYS A 191 -0.03 14.50 -22.95
CA LYS A 191 0.02 13.04 -23.11
C LYS A 191 1.26 12.47 -22.42
N ALA A 192 1.05 11.58 -21.45
CA ALA A 192 2.09 10.95 -20.66
C ALA A 192 1.64 9.56 -20.16
N LYS A 193 2.50 8.90 -19.40
CA LYS A 193 2.28 7.57 -18.82
C LYS A 193 1.86 7.60 -17.34
N HIS A 194 1.68 8.80 -16.78
CA HIS A 194 1.57 9.05 -15.34
C HIS A 194 0.26 9.80 -15.03
N SER A 195 -0.84 9.06 -14.83
CA SER A 195 -2.16 9.57 -14.45
C SER A 195 -3.11 8.39 -14.16
N PHE A 196 -4.16 8.47 -13.33
CA PHE A 196 -4.52 9.49 -12.34
C PHE A 196 -4.57 8.85 -10.95
N PHE A 197 -5.62 8.06 -10.70
CA PHE A 197 -5.73 7.18 -9.56
C PHE A 197 -4.99 5.88 -9.83
N ALA A 198 -3.97 5.60 -9.02
CA ALA A 198 -2.99 4.58 -9.31
C ALA A 198 -2.77 3.64 -8.13
N ILE A 199 -2.41 2.39 -8.46
CA ILE A 199 -2.06 1.35 -7.49
C ILE A 199 -0.63 0.88 -7.73
N ARG A 200 0.09 0.63 -6.64
CA ARG A 200 1.33 -0.14 -6.62
C ARG A 200 1.02 -1.45 -5.91
N ALA A 201 0.68 -2.48 -6.68
CA ALA A 201 0.42 -3.80 -6.14
C ALA A 201 1.64 -4.37 -5.41
N ALA A 202 1.39 -5.21 -4.40
CA ALA A 202 2.42 -5.97 -3.72
C ALA A 202 3.10 -6.95 -4.69
N SER A 203 4.40 -7.16 -4.53
CA SER A 203 5.18 -7.98 -5.47
C SER A 203 4.68 -9.42 -5.52
N ASP A 204 4.26 -10.01 -4.39
CA ASP A 204 3.82 -11.42 -4.34
C ASP A 204 2.52 -11.70 -5.12
N ILE A 205 1.74 -10.65 -5.45
CA ILE A 205 0.54 -10.76 -6.28
C ILE A 205 0.71 -10.16 -7.68
N SER A 206 1.93 -9.76 -8.07
CA SER A 206 2.22 -9.22 -9.40
C SER A 206 2.75 -10.28 -10.38
N PRO A 207 2.56 -10.13 -11.70
CA PRO A 207 2.96 -11.13 -12.70
C PRO A 207 4.43 -11.59 -12.63
N PRO A 208 5.43 -10.71 -12.41
CA PRO A 208 6.84 -11.13 -12.29
C PRO A 208 7.13 -12.12 -11.16
N TYR A 209 6.23 -12.26 -10.17
CA TYR A 209 6.37 -13.18 -9.05
C TYR A 209 5.29 -14.27 -9.04
N GLY A 210 4.61 -14.48 -10.18
CA GLY A 210 3.60 -15.53 -10.34
C GLY A 210 2.17 -15.11 -9.93
N GLY A 211 1.94 -13.83 -9.67
CA GLY A 211 0.61 -13.26 -9.58
C GLY A 211 -0.04 -13.07 -10.95
N VAL A 212 -1.26 -12.53 -10.96
CA VAL A 212 -2.08 -12.35 -12.16
C VAL A 212 -2.61 -10.94 -12.18
N LEU A 213 -2.37 -10.25 -13.29
CA LEU A 213 -3.03 -9.01 -13.67
C LEU A 213 -4.20 -9.34 -14.60
N ALA A 214 -5.42 -8.92 -14.26
CA ALA A 214 -6.62 -9.21 -15.05
C ALA A 214 -7.60 -8.03 -15.08
N ASN A 215 -8.57 -8.08 -15.99
CA ASN A 215 -9.65 -7.09 -16.08
C ASN A 215 -11.03 -7.74 -16.34
N SER A 216 -12.09 -6.93 -16.29
CA SER A 216 -13.48 -7.39 -16.45
C SER A 216 -13.83 -7.99 -17.81
N GLU A 217 -13.00 -7.76 -18.84
CA GLU A 217 -13.25 -8.19 -20.22
C GLU A 217 -12.43 -9.45 -20.57
N GLY A 218 -11.91 -10.16 -19.56
CA GLY A 218 -11.11 -11.38 -19.73
C GLY A 218 -9.67 -11.14 -20.17
N GLY A 219 -9.21 -9.88 -20.18
CA GLY A 219 -7.83 -9.52 -20.44
C GLY A 219 -6.90 -10.00 -19.33
N ALA A 220 -5.73 -10.53 -19.70
CA ALA A 220 -4.70 -10.98 -18.78
C ALA A 220 -3.32 -10.39 -19.11
N GLY A 221 -2.56 -10.05 -18.07
CA GLY A 221 -1.26 -9.39 -18.17
C GLY A 221 -1.34 -8.00 -18.82
N ALA A 222 -0.21 -7.31 -18.93
CA ALA A 222 -0.13 -6.00 -19.58
C ALA A 222 -0.62 -6.08 -21.04
N LYS A 223 -0.34 -7.18 -21.75
CA LYS A 223 -0.80 -7.40 -23.13
C LYS A 223 -2.33 -7.34 -23.27
N GLY A 224 -3.07 -7.92 -22.31
CA GLY A 224 -4.53 -7.99 -22.34
C GLY A 224 -5.24 -6.82 -21.65
N THR A 225 -4.52 -6.01 -20.88
CA THR A 225 -5.13 -4.97 -20.03
C THR A 225 -4.69 -3.54 -20.39
N TYR A 226 -3.51 -3.36 -20.99
CA TYR A 226 -2.97 -2.02 -21.29
C TYR A 226 -3.75 -1.30 -22.39
N GLY A 227 -4.23 -0.10 -22.07
CA GLY A 227 -5.02 0.73 -22.99
C GLY A 227 -6.37 0.12 -23.33
N LYS A 228 -6.85 -0.84 -22.54
CA LYS A 228 -8.15 -1.50 -22.74
C LYS A 228 -9.17 -0.91 -21.78
N GLU A 229 -10.37 -0.69 -22.31
CA GLU A 229 -11.53 -0.36 -21.50
C GLU A 229 -12.02 -1.61 -20.77
N ALA A 230 -12.26 -1.49 -19.47
CA ALA A 230 -12.82 -2.55 -18.63
C ALA A 230 -13.43 -1.94 -17.36
N ARG A 231 -14.54 -2.49 -16.84
CA ARG A 231 -15.20 -1.97 -15.62
C ARG A 231 -14.30 -2.02 -14.38
N TRP A 232 -13.38 -2.98 -14.35
CA TRP A 232 -12.37 -3.11 -13.32
C TRP A 232 -11.07 -3.69 -13.87
N CYS A 233 -9.97 -3.39 -13.20
CA CYS A 233 -8.67 -4.03 -13.41
C CYS A 233 -7.99 -4.26 -12.06
N GLY A 234 -7.26 -5.36 -11.91
CA GLY A 234 -6.71 -5.75 -10.62
C GLY A 234 -5.63 -6.82 -10.68
N TYR A 235 -5.04 -7.05 -9.52
CA TYR A 235 -4.00 -8.04 -9.29
C TYR A 235 -4.49 -9.06 -8.26
N HIS A 236 -4.18 -10.35 -8.47
CA HIS A 236 -4.38 -11.38 -7.47
C HIS A 236 -3.27 -12.43 -7.54
N GLY A 237 -3.01 -13.11 -6.42
CA GLY A 237 -1.95 -14.11 -6.36
C GLY A 237 -1.88 -14.82 -5.03
N LYS A 238 -1.02 -15.85 -4.98
CA LYS A 238 -0.73 -16.58 -3.74
C LYS A 238 0.05 -15.68 -2.80
N ARG A 239 -0.31 -15.66 -1.52
CA ARG A 239 0.37 -14.80 -0.54
C ARG A 239 1.71 -15.41 -0.10
N ARG A 240 2.74 -14.56 0.02
CA ARG A 240 4.07 -15.01 0.45
C ARG A 240 3.99 -15.66 1.84
N GLY A 241 4.48 -16.89 1.96
CA GLY A 241 4.45 -17.66 3.21
C GLY A 241 3.08 -18.29 3.54
N ARG A 242 2.05 -18.08 2.70
CA ARG A 242 0.70 -18.64 2.82
C ARG A 242 0.22 -19.11 1.44
N GLY A 243 0.93 -20.09 0.86
CA GLY A 243 0.80 -20.47 -0.55
C GLY A 243 -0.52 -21.13 -0.96
N ASP A 244 -1.34 -21.51 0.04
CA ASP A 244 -2.72 -21.97 -0.07
C ASP A 244 -3.73 -20.81 -0.17
N LEU A 245 -3.35 -19.62 0.29
CA LEU A 245 -4.20 -18.44 0.30
C LEU A 245 -3.98 -17.58 -0.95
N VAL A 246 -5.06 -17.29 -1.66
CA VAL A 246 -5.10 -16.33 -2.77
C VAL A 246 -5.89 -15.10 -2.32
N GLU A 247 -5.30 -13.93 -2.51
CA GLU A 247 -6.00 -12.64 -2.34
C GLU A 247 -5.67 -11.71 -3.50
N GLY A 248 -6.41 -10.62 -3.62
CA GLY A 248 -6.19 -9.64 -4.66
C GLY A 248 -6.78 -8.29 -4.32
N ILE A 249 -6.42 -7.32 -5.15
CA ILE A 249 -6.91 -5.94 -5.14
C ILE A 249 -7.36 -5.60 -6.56
N ALA A 250 -8.52 -4.95 -6.67
CA ALA A 250 -9.01 -4.42 -7.93
C ALA A 250 -9.47 -2.98 -7.74
N VAL A 251 -9.27 -2.16 -8.77
CA VAL A 251 -9.89 -0.84 -8.87
C VAL A 251 -11.07 -0.99 -9.82
N MET A 252 -12.23 -0.49 -9.38
CA MET A 252 -13.48 -0.54 -10.13
C MET A 252 -13.93 0.90 -10.39
N THR A 253 -14.37 1.18 -11.61
CA THR A 253 -14.94 2.49 -11.92
C THR A 253 -16.41 2.51 -11.52
N HIS A 254 -16.83 3.55 -10.79
CA HIS A 254 -18.23 3.72 -10.43
C HIS A 254 -19.09 3.85 -11.70
N PRO A 255 -20.28 3.23 -11.79
CA PRO A 255 -21.15 3.34 -12.96
C PRO A 255 -21.50 4.77 -13.37
N ASP A 256 -21.56 5.68 -12.39
CA ASP A 256 -21.86 7.10 -12.64
C ASP A 256 -20.62 7.92 -13.07
N ASN A 257 -19.45 7.30 -13.18
CA ASN A 257 -18.26 8.01 -13.66
C ASN A 257 -18.42 8.32 -15.16
N PRO A 258 -18.36 9.60 -15.58
CA PRO A 258 -18.62 9.97 -16.98
C PRO A 258 -17.52 9.58 -17.95
N TRP A 259 -16.34 9.14 -17.47
CA TRP A 259 -15.20 8.78 -18.31
C TRP A 259 -15.08 7.26 -18.51
N PRO A 260 -14.72 6.81 -19.72
CA PRO A 260 -14.53 5.39 -19.98
C PRO A 260 -13.38 4.83 -19.14
N PRO A 261 -13.54 3.65 -18.52
CA PRO A 261 -12.55 3.07 -17.63
C PRO A 261 -11.42 2.40 -18.41
N ILE A 262 -10.53 3.21 -18.99
CA ILE A 262 -9.37 2.74 -19.76
C ILE A 262 -8.17 2.60 -18.83
N TRP A 263 -7.56 1.41 -18.81
CA TRP A 263 -6.50 1.09 -17.85
C TRP A 263 -5.09 1.27 -18.42
N PHE A 264 -4.22 1.92 -17.67
CA PHE A 264 -2.79 1.94 -17.93
C PHE A 264 -2.10 0.94 -17.01
N THR A 265 -1.72 -0.23 -17.54
CA THR A 265 -1.17 -1.34 -16.75
C THR A 265 0.26 -1.72 -17.12
N ARG A 266 0.93 -2.41 -16.19
CA ARG A 266 2.26 -3.01 -16.36
C ARG A 266 2.28 -4.35 -15.64
N ASP A 267 3.09 -5.27 -16.16
CA ASP A 267 3.46 -6.49 -15.45
C ASP A 267 4.44 -6.15 -14.32
#